data_AF-A0AAD7V4X8-F1
#
_entry.id   AF-A0AAD7V4X8-F1
#
_cell.length_a   1.000
_cell.length_b   1.000
_cell.length_c   1.000
_cell.angle_alpha   90.00
_cell.angle_beta   90.00
_cell.angle_gamma   90.00
#
_symmetry.space_group_name_H-M   'P 1'
#
loop_
_entity.id
_entity.type
_entity.pdbx_description
1 polymer ?
#
loop_
_entity_poly.entity_id
_entity_poly.type
_entity_poly.pdbx_seq_one_letter_code
_entity_poly.pdbx_strand_id
1 'polypeptide(L)'
;MYTHLLSWLIIIASVSSAVKSAWIEKYKPNLYQFQIAPLETSLIHDCSDSSYILDIYDITLSPRYPLPGDNLTIEAIGFLEEPVSYGAKADVLVKLGFVQLLKKEFDICEEMDNNDVELQCPIMDGPVKVTQKVTLPKEIPKAHFKVQVRAKNHNNHPLACLDVDVDFRHHRLRHSSSNKKNRLADAEW
;
A
#
# COMPACT_ATOMS: atom_id res chain seq x y z
N MET A 1 29.17 -59.79 21.09
CA MET A 1 30.33 -58.94 21.42
C MET A 1 30.28 -57.75 20.48
N TYR A 2 29.82 -56.59 21.01
CA TYR A 2 29.88 -55.21 20.48
C TYR A 2 29.67 -55.00 18.96
N THR A 3 28.44 -54.68 18.52
CA THR A 3 27.92 -53.29 18.33
C THR A 3 28.87 -52.40 17.54
N HIS A 4 28.47 -51.99 16.33
CA HIS A 4 28.53 -50.62 15.78
C HIS A 4 27.97 -50.64 14.33
N LEU A 5 26.71 -51.08 14.21
CA LEU A 5 25.83 -50.67 13.13
C LEU A 5 25.18 -49.35 13.59
N LEU A 6 25.06 -48.38 12.68
CA LEU A 6 24.27 -47.14 12.81
C LEU A 6 24.89 -46.03 13.69
N SER A 7 25.81 -45.24 13.12
CA SER A 7 25.87 -43.81 13.45
C SER A 7 26.60 -43.06 12.35
N TRP A 8 25.86 -42.48 11.40
CA TRP A 8 26.18 -41.26 10.64
C TRP A 8 24.92 -40.80 9.87
N LEU A 9 23.76 -40.82 10.54
CA LEU A 9 22.48 -40.39 9.97
C LEU A 9 21.67 -39.42 10.85
N ILE A 10 22.30 -38.73 11.82
CA ILE A 10 21.57 -37.72 12.61
C ILE A 10 22.50 -36.55 12.93
N ILE A 11 22.66 -35.59 12.01
CA ILE A 11 22.61 -34.13 12.29
C ILE A 11 22.16 -33.38 11.01
N ILE A 12 20.92 -33.57 10.57
CA ILE A 12 20.17 -32.49 9.89
C ILE A 12 18.75 -32.44 10.49
N ALA A 13 18.70 -32.24 11.80
CA ALA A 13 17.55 -31.74 12.52
C ALA A 13 18.18 -30.84 13.58
N SER A 14 17.95 -29.54 13.66
CA SER A 14 16.75 -28.78 13.35
C SER A 14 17.15 -27.30 13.32
N VAL A 15 17.11 -26.65 12.16
CA VAL A 15 17.08 -25.18 12.09
C VAL A 15 16.00 -24.80 11.09
N SER A 16 14.76 -25.23 11.33
CA SER A 16 13.68 -25.11 10.33
C SER A 16 12.52 -24.20 10.74
N SER A 17 12.55 -23.53 11.90
CA SER A 17 11.43 -22.62 12.24
C SER A 17 11.81 -21.40 13.07
N ALA A 18 12.83 -21.46 13.93
CA ALA A 18 13.13 -20.36 14.86
C ALA A 18 13.92 -19.20 14.25
N VAL A 19 14.50 -19.40 13.06
CA VAL A 19 15.32 -18.38 12.41
C VAL A 19 14.45 -17.31 11.76
N LYS A 20 13.33 -17.70 11.11
CA LYS A 20 12.46 -16.77 10.36
C LYS A 20 12.02 -15.56 11.19
N SER A 21 11.65 -15.75 12.46
CA SER A 21 11.15 -14.67 13.31
C SER A 21 12.23 -13.71 13.81
N ALA A 22 13.49 -14.14 13.91
CA ALA A 22 14.56 -13.32 14.51
C ALA A 22 15.22 -12.34 13.52
N TRP A 23 15.17 -12.60 12.21
CA TRP A 23 15.71 -11.64 11.22
C TRP A 23 14.71 -10.55 10.85
N ILE A 24 13.40 -10.84 10.80
CA ILE A 24 12.37 -9.88 10.38
C ILE A 24 12.37 -8.65 11.30
N GLU A 25 12.50 -8.87 12.62
CA GLU A 25 12.57 -7.79 13.61
C GLU A 25 13.81 -6.88 13.44
N LYS A 26 14.91 -7.42 12.87
CA LYS A 26 16.13 -6.67 12.57
C LYS A 26 16.00 -5.79 11.31
N TYR A 27 15.11 -6.16 10.39
CA TYR A 27 14.90 -5.45 9.12
C TYR A 27 13.66 -4.57 9.09
N LYS A 28 12.81 -4.58 10.13
CA LYS A 28 11.82 -3.52 10.33
C LYS A 28 12.59 -2.20 10.46
N PRO A 29 12.58 -1.35 9.42
CA PRO A 29 13.35 -0.13 9.46
C PRO A 29 12.80 0.72 10.59
N ASN A 30 13.70 1.34 11.34
CA ASN A 30 13.29 2.34 12.29
C ASN A 30 12.61 3.47 11.50
N LEU A 31 11.28 3.61 11.63
CA LEU A 31 10.48 4.61 10.91
C LEU A 31 11.01 6.05 11.10
N TYR A 32 11.70 6.33 12.21
CA TYR A 32 12.38 7.61 12.43
C TYR A 32 13.55 7.85 11.47
N GLN A 33 14.17 6.80 10.93
CA GLN A 33 15.27 6.91 9.98
C GLN A 33 14.80 7.38 8.59
N PHE A 34 13.51 7.21 8.26
CA PHE A 34 12.90 7.82 7.08
C PHE A 34 12.41 9.26 7.33
N GLN A 35 12.47 9.77 8.57
CA GLN A 35 11.88 11.06 8.98
C GLN A 35 10.38 11.20 8.62
N ILE A 36 9.64 10.09 8.57
CA ILE A 36 8.22 10.10 8.27
C ILE A 36 7.47 9.96 9.59
N ALA A 37 6.80 11.03 10.03
CA ALA A 37 5.69 10.85 10.94
C ALA A 37 4.57 10.23 10.10
N PRO A 38 4.07 9.02 10.42
CA PRO A 38 3.05 8.35 9.63
C PRO A 38 1.92 9.33 9.39
N LEU A 39 1.73 9.72 8.14
CA LEU A 39 0.59 10.53 7.79
C LEU A 39 -0.53 9.56 7.44
N GLU A 40 -0.93 8.78 8.44
CA GLU A 40 -1.99 7.80 8.36
C GLU A 40 -3.22 8.47 7.76
N THR A 41 -3.48 8.16 6.49
CA THR A 41 -4.69 8.61 5.82
C THR A 41 -5.86 7.83 6.39
N SER A 42 -6.93 8.51 6.80
CA SER A 42 -8.14 7.82 7.23
C SER A 42 -8.92 7.19 6.06
N LEU A 43 -8.45 7.37 4.82
CA LEU A 43 -9.13 6.91 3.60
C LEU A 43 -8.75 5.49 3.21
N ILE A 44 -7.60 4.99 3.67
CA ILE A 44 -7.08 3.67 3.29
C ILE A 44 -6.93 2.84 4.57
N HIS A 45 -7.49 1.65 4.54
CA HIS A 45 -7.39 0.66 5.61
C HIS A 45 -6.69 -0.58 5.09
N ASP A 46 -5.56 -0.92 5.69
CA ASP A 46 -4.90 -2.20 5.47
C ASP A 46 -5.68 -3.32 6.18
N CYS A 47 -6.24 -4.23 5.37
CA CYS A 47 -6.99 -5.39 5.86
C CYS A 47 -6.15 -6.67 5.90
N SER A 48 -4.84 -6.54 5.73
CA SER A 48 -3.90 -7.66 5.74
C SER A 48 -3.69 -8.18 7.16
N ASP A 49 -3.33 -9.46 7.25
CA ASP A 49 -2.83 -10.09 8.46
C ASP A 49 -1.44 -10.69 8.19
N SER A 50 -0.88 -11.43 9.15
CA SER A 50 0.44 -12.03 9.04
C SER A 50 0.58 -13.10 7.94
N SER A 51 -0.48 -13.43 7.20
CA SER A 51 -0.43 -14.35 6.05
C SER A 51 -0.13 -13.65 4.72
N TYR A 52 -0.09 -12.32 4.71
CA TYR A 52 0.20 -11.52 3.53
C TYR A 52 1.69 -11.24 3.39
N ILE A 53 2.16 -11.24 2.14
CA ILE A 53 3.59 -11.06 1.81
C ILE A 53 4.09 -9.64 2.11
N LEU A 54 3.25 -8.62 1.95
CA LEU A 54 3.62 -7.22 2.16
C LEU A 54 3.20 -6.75 3.56
N ASP A 55 4.18 -6.43 4.40
CA ASP A 55 3.99 -5.70 5.65
C ASP A 55 4.04 -4.19 5.34
N ILE A 56 2.90 -3.50 5.45
CA ILE A 56 2.79 -2.07 5.13
C ILE A 56 3.08 -1.25 6.40
N TYR A 57 4.01 -0.30 6.28
CA TYR A 57 4.40 0.55 7.40
C TYR A 57 3.77 1.95 7.35
N ASP A 58 3.61 2.53 6.16
CA ASP A 58 2.96 3.83 5.97
C ASP A 58 2.37 3.93 4.57
N ILE A 59 1.22 4.61 4.46
CA ILE A 59 0.66 5.07 3.18
C ILE A 59 0.30 6.54 3.31
N THR A 60 1.00 7.37 2.55
CA THR A 60 0.81 8.82 2.53
C THR A 60 0.14 9.27 1.23
N LEU A 61 -0.89 10.12 1.35
CA LEU A 61 -1.59 10.74 0.23
C LEU A 61 -1.27 12.24 0.14
N SER A 62 -0.94 12.70 -1.06
CA SER A 62 -0.67 14.11 -1.35
C SER A 62 -1.44 14.57 -2.60
N PRO A 63 -2.46 15.47 -2.47
CA PRO A 63 -2.96 16.04 -1.21
C PRO A 63 -3.66 14.98 -0.34
N ARG A 64 -3.73 15.23 0.98
CA ARG A 64 -4.34 14.29 1.95
C ARG A 64 -5.78 13.88 1.60
N TYR A 65 -6.52 14.77 0.97
CA TYR A 65 -7.87 14.51 0.50
C TYR A 65 -7.89 14.66 -1.03
N PRO A 66 -8.18 13.59 -1.77
CA PRO A 66 -8.22 13.62 -3.22
C PRO A 66 -9.35 14.52 -3.72
N LEU A 67 -9.09 15.26 -4.80
CA LEU A 67 -10.06 16.13 -5.47
C LEU A 67 -10.20 15.71 -6.94
N PRO A 68 -11.43 15.64 -7.48
CA PRO A 68 -11.64 15.38 -8.90
C PRO A 68 -10.89 16.39 -9.77
N GLY A 69 -10.21 15.90 -10.81
CA GLY A 69 -9.41 16.71 -11.72
C GLY A 69 -7.98 17.03 -11.28
N ASP A 70 -7.63 16.75 -10.02
CA ASP A 70 -6.30 17.02 -9.47
C ASP A 70 -5.40 15.79 -9.53
N ASN A 71 -4.09 16.04 -9.45
CA ASN A 71 -3.11 14.99 -9.27
C ASN A 71 -3.11 14.51 -7.82
N LEU A 72 -3.07 13.19 -7.65
CA LEU A 72 -2.88 12.51 -6.39
C LEU A 72 -1.56 11.75 -6.45
N THR A 73 -0.67 12.04 -5.51
CA THR A 73 0.53 11.24 -5.26
C THR A 73 0.25 10.31 -4.08
N ILE A 74 0.51 9.02 -4.29
CA ILE A 74 0.40 7.96 -3.30
C ILE A 74 1.82 7.47 -3.04
N GLU A 75 2.25 7.52 -1.79
CA GLU A 75 3.54 7.00 -1.36
C GLU A 75 3.28 5.89 -0.33
N ALA A 76 3.80 4.69 -0.59
CA ALA A 76 3.66 3.54 0.28
C ALA A 76 5.04 2.99 0.65
N ILE A 77 5.23 2.70 1.93
CA ILE A 77 6.48 2.13 2.46
C ILE A 77 6.13 0.85 3.20
N GLY A 78 6.91 -0.20 2.96
CA GLY A 78 6.68 -1.50 3.57
C GLY A 78 7.88 -2.44 3.45
N PHE A 79 7.61 -3.72 3.69
CA PHE A 79 8.58 -4.80 3.58
C PHE A 79 7.94 -6.02 2.93
N LEU A 80 8.58 -6.56 1.91
CA LEU A 80 8.18 -7.79 1.23
C LEU A 80 8.89 -8.98 1.86
N GLU A 81 8.14 -9.94 2.39
CA GLU A 81 8.70 -11.18 2.96
C GLU A 81 9.11 -12.20 1.89
N GLU A 82 8.57 -12.08 0.68
CA GLU A 82 8.82 -12.94 -0.46
C GLU A 82 8.86 -12.10 -1.75
N PRO A 83 9.62 -12.52 -2.79
CA PRO A 83 9.68 -11.79 -4.05
C PRO A 83 8.34 -11.82 -4.80
N VAL A 84 7.95 -10.67 -5.35
CA VAL A 84 6.76 -10.54 -6.22
C VAL A 84 7.19 -10.83 -7.66
N SER A 85 6.61 -11.89 -8.24
CA SER A 85 6.99 -12.38 -9.58
C SER A 85 5.96 -11.97 -10.63
N TYR A 86 6.35 -12.06 -11.90
CA TYR A 86 5.44 -11.92 -13.03
C TYR A 86 4.20 -12.82 -12.89
N GLY A 87 3.03 -12.27 -13.23
CA GLY A 87 1.74 -12.94 -13.04
C GLY A 87 1.11 -12.71 -11.65
N ALA A 88 1.70 -11.85 -10.81
CA ALA A 88 1.03 -11.33 -9.63
C ALA A 88 -0.18 -10.47 -10.05
N LYS A 89 -1.29 -10.60 -9.32
CA LYS A 89 -2.60 -10.09 -9.72
C LYS A 89 -3.28 -9.33 -8.60
N ALA A 90 -4.06 -8.31 -8.96
CA ALA A 90 -4.91 -7.56 -8.05
C ALA A 90 -6.38 -7.62 -8.50
N ASP A 91 -7.22 -8.21 -7.66
CA ASP A 91 -8.67 -8.13 -7.77
C ASP A 91 -9.13 -6.76 -7.24
N VAL A 92 -9.67 -5.92 -8.12
CA VAL A 92 -10.14 -4.57 -7.78
C VAL A 92 -11.66 -4.52 -7.93
N LEU A 93 -12.34 -4.17 -6.84
CA LEU A 93 -13.78 -3.97 -6.76
C LEU A 93 -14.07 -2.53 -6.37
N VAL A 94 -14.71 -1.77 -7.26
CA VAL A 94 -15.15 -0.39 -7.01
C VAL A 94 -16.66 -0.35 -6.89
N LYS A 95 -17.16 0.21 -5.80
CA LYS A 95 -18.57 0.46 -5.56
C LYS A 95 -18.84 1.95 -5.43
N LEU A 96 -19.98 2.39 -5.94
CA LEU A 96 -20.58 3.69 -5.70
C LEU A 96 -21.84 3.45 -4.86
N GLY A 97 -21.78 3.81 -3.57
CA GLY A 97 -22.77 3.39 -2.59
C GLY A 97 -22.87 1.85 -2.54
N PHE A 98 -24.02 1.31 -2.94
CA PHE A 98 -24.28 -0.14 -3.00
C PHE A 98 -24.12 -0.75 -4.40
N VAL A 99 -23.92 0.08 -5.43
CA VAL A 99 -23.81 -0.38 -6.82
C VAL A 99 -22.35 -0.67 -7.14
N GLN A 100 -22.09 -1.82 -7.75
CA GLN A 100 -20.77 -2.18 -8.26
C GLN A 100 -20.52 -1.49 -9.61
N LEU A 101 -19.49 -0.64 -9.67
CA LEU A 101 -19.05 0.03 -10.90
C LEU A 101 -18.00 -0.76 -11.66
N LEU A 102 -17.04 -1.33 -10.93
CA LEU A 102 -15.93 -2.08 -11.52
C LEU A 102 -15.70 -3.34 -10.69
N LYS A 103 -15.49 -4.46 -11.36
CA LYS A 103 -14.88 -5.65 -10.78
C LYS A 103 -13.98 -6.24 -11.84
N LYS A 104 -12.67 -6.04 -11.67
CA LYS A 104 -11.68 -6.44 -12.66
C LYS A 104 -10.42 -6.93 -11.95
N GLU A 105 -9.79 -7.94 -12.53
CA GLU A 105 -8.46 -8.40 -12.16
C GLU A 105 -7.44 -7.68 -13.04
N PHE A 106 -6.36 -7.20 -12.43
CA PHE A 106 -5.25 -6.53 -13.09
C PHE A 106 -3.95 -7.31 -12.84
N ASP A 107 -3.07 -7.41 -13.84
CA ASP A 107 -1.70 -7.89 -13.63
C ASP A 107 -0.86 -6.76 -13.04
N ILE A 108 -0.26 -7.01 -11.87
CA ILE A 108 0.45 -5.97 -11.11
C ILE A 108 1.69 -5.51 -11.87
N CYS A 109 2.43 -6.43 -12.48
CA CYS A 109 3.66 -6.10 -13.20
C CYS A 109 3.35 -5.31 -14.47
N GLU A 110 2.32 -5.73 -15.22
CA GLU A 110 1.88 -5.02 -16.42
C GLU A 110 1.39 -3.60 -16.09
N GLU A 111 0.60 -3.44 -15.01
CA GLU A 111 0.16 -2.12 -14.58
C GLU A 111 1.32 -1.24 -14.10
N MET A 112 2.34 -1.80 -13.46
CA MET A 112 3.52 -1.02 -13.05
C MET A 112 4.32 -0.51 -14.25
N ASP A 113 4.52 -1.36 -15.26
CA ASP A 113 5.20 -1.00 -16.51
C ASP A 113 4.44 0.09 -17.28
N ASN A 114 3.10 0.04 -17.25
CA ASN A 114 2.23 0.99 -17.95
C ASN A 114 2.10 2.37 -17.26
N ASN A 115 2.44 2.47 -15.97
CA ASN A 115 2.15 3.66 -15.15
C ASN A 115 3.39 4.36 -14.58
N ASP A 116 4.57 4.12 -15.17
CA ASP A 116 5.86 4.75 -14.82
C ASP A 116 6.22 4.61 -13.31
N VAL A 117 5.95 3.43 -12.73
CA VAL A 117 6.36 3.12 -11.35
C VAL A 117 7.87 2.83 -11.32
N GLU A 118 8.59 3.33 -10.30
CA GLU A 118 10.05 3.12 -10.18
C GLU A 118 10.47 1.66 -9.97
N LEU A 119 9.55 0.83 -9.46
CA LEU A 119 9.78 -0.59 -9.20
C LEU A 119 9.54 -1.42 -10.47
N GLN A 120 10.40 -2.41 -10.68
CA GLN A 120 10.32 -3.32 -11.82
C GLN A 120 10.15 -4.76 -11.32
N CYS A 121 9.33 -5.53 -12.05
CA CYS A 121 9.22 -6.97 -11.78
C CYS A 121 10.43 -7.74 -12.32
N PRO A 122 10.88 -8.81 -11.62
CA PRO A 122 10.41 -9.27 -10.32
C PRO A 122 10.91 -8.34 -9.19
N ILE A 123 10.03 -8.04 -8.23
CA ILE A 123 10.38 -7.23 -7.07
C ILE A 123 10.98 -8.15 -6.02
N MET A 124 12.23 -7.92 -5.65
CA MET A 124 12.91 -8.72 -4.64
C MET A 124 12.31 -8.49 -3.25
N ASP A 125 12.46 -9.49 -2.38
CA ASP A 125 12.13 -9.38 -0.96
C ASP A 125 13.00 -8.31 -0.27
N GLY A 126 12.45 -7.72 0.78
CA GLY A 126 13.10 -6.64 1.52
C GLY A 126 12.29 -5.35 1.61
N PRO A 127 12.93 -4.24 2.06
CA PRO A 127 12.28 -2.95 2.21
C PRO A 127 11.86 -2.40 0.84
N VAL A 128 10.62 -1.94 0.74
CA VAL A 128 10.06 -1.39 -0.49
C VAL A 128 9.47 0.00 -0.24
N LYS A 129 9.68 0.89 -1.21
CA LYS A 129 9.04 2.20 -1.28
C LYS A 129 8.45 2.36 -2.67
N VAL A 130 7.15 2.64 -2.74
CA VAL A 130 6.42 2.88 -3.98
C VAL A 130 5.93 4.31 -3.98
N THR A 131 6.18 5.03 -5.06
CA THR A 131 5.54 6.34 -5.30
C THR A 131 4.77 6.25 -6.61
N GLN A 132 3.45 6.44 -6.56
CA GLN A 132 2.60 6.49 -7.73
C GLN A 132 1.92 7.84 -7.84
N LYS A 133 1.95 8.43 -9.03
CA LYS A 133 1.19 9.64 -9.34
C LYS A 133 0.05 9.29 -10.27
N VAL A 134 -1.16 9.65 -9.89
CA VAL A 134 -2.37 9.46 -10.71
C VAL A 134 -3.09 10.79 -10.89
N THR A 135 -3.66 11.03 -12.06
CA THR A 135 -4.57 12.16 -12.29
C THR A 135 -6.00 11.68 -12.12
N LEU A 136 -6.73 12.27 -11.18
CA LEU A 136 -8.13 11.93 -10.96
C LEU A 136 -8.98 12.55 -12.07
N PRO A 137 -9.89 11.79 -12.72
CA PRO A 137 -10.79 12.35 -13.73
C PRO A 137 -11.65 13.50 -13.16
N LYS A 138 -11.98 14.48 -14.01
CA LYS A 138 -12.84 15.61 -13.62
C LYS A 138 -14.30 15.19 -13.47
N GLU A 139 -14.69 14.14 -14.17
CA GLU A 139 -16.04 13.63 -14.30
C GLU A 139 -16.43 12.66 -13.17
N ILE A 140 -15.59 12.50 -12.13
CA ILE A 140 -15.91 11.67 -10.97
C ILE A 140 -17.23 12.18 -10.35
N PRO A 141 -18.28 11.33 -10.27
CA PRO A 141 -19.56 11.75 -9.75
C PRO A 141 -19.48 12.06 -8.25
N LYS A 142 -20.33 12.98 -7.80
CA LYS A 142 -20.46 13.34 -6.38
C LYS A 142 -21.13 12.22 -5.61
N ALA A 143 -20.34 11.23 -5.20
CA ALA A 143 -20.82 10.05 -4.52
C ALA A 143 -19.80 9.50 -3.53
N HIS A 144 -20.24 8.52 -2.76
CA HIS A 144 -19.41 7.76 -1.86
C HIS A 144 -18.86 6.54 -2.59
N PHE A 145 -17.53 6.40 -2.60
CA PHE A 145 -16.82 5.33 -3.26
C PHE A 145 -16.19 4.40 -2.23
N LYS A 146 -16.32 3.10 -2.48
CA LYS A 146 -15.59 2.06 -1.78
C LYS A 146 -14.79 1.25 -2.78
N VAL A 147 -13.48 1.20 -2.60
CA VAL A 147 -12.57 0.39 -3.40
C VAL A 147 -12.03 -0.73 -2.53
N GLN A 148 -12.07 -1.96 -3.02
CA GLN A 148 -11.44 -3.10 -2.38
C GLN A 148 -10.38 -3.62 -3.33
N VAL A 149 -9.16 -3.76 -2.83
CA VAL A 149 -8.03 -4.32 -3.56
C VAL A 149 -7.58 -5.57 -2.82
N ARG A 150 -7.53 -6.70 -3.53
CA ARG A 150 -7.02 -7.96 -3.01
C ARG A 150 -5.96 -8.46 -3.98
N ALA A 151 -4.71 -8.37 -3.56
CA ALA A 151 -3.57 -8.77 -4.37
C ALA A 151 -3.07 -10.15 -3.97
N LYS A 152 -2.59 -10.91 -4.95
CA LYS A 152 -1.93 -12.20 -4.78
C LYS A 152 -0.71 -12.28 -5.69
N ASN A 153 0.31 -12.99 -5.24
CA ASN A 153 1.45 -13.33 -6.08
C ASN A 153 1.06 -14.42 -7.09
N HIS A 154 1.93 -14.69 -8.07
CA HIS A 154 1.69 -15.67 -9.16
C HIS A 154 1.32 -17.09 -8.67
N ASN A 155 1.74 -17.45 -7.46
CA ASN A 155 1.47 -18.73 -6.79
C ASN A 155 0.19 -18.71 -5.92
N ASN A 156 -0.63 -17.66 -6.02
CA ASN A 156 -1.83 -17.40 -5.21
C ASN A 156 -1.58 -17.08 -3.71
N HIS A 157 -0.33 -16.89 -3.28
CA HIS A 157 -0.06 -16.39 -1.93
C HIS A 157 -0.62 -14.96 -1.79
N PRO A 158 -1.32 -14.63 -0.69
CA PRO A 158 -1.84 -13.28 -0.45
C PRO A 158 -0.71 -12.27 -0.44
N LEU A 159 -0.82 -11.22 -1.25
CA LEU A 159 0.21 -10.19 -1.39
C LEU A 159 -0.12 -8.96 -0.57
N ALA A 160 -1.28 -8.33 -0.81
CA ALA A 160 -1.74 -7.15 -0.07
C ALA A 160 -3.27 -7.09 -0.02
N CYS A 161 -3.81 -6.45 1.01
CA CYS A 161 -5.24 -6.22 1.20
C CYS A 161 -5.50 -4.75 1.56
N LEU A 162 -6.17 -4.00 0.68
CA LEU A 162 -6.52 -2.61 0.95
C LEU A 162 -8.02 -2.37 0.76
N ASP A 163 -8.62 -1.65 1.70
CA ASP A 163 -9.96 -1.10 1.59
C ASP A 163 -9.87 0.43 1.61
N VAL A 164 -10.40 1.08 0.57
CA VAL A 164 -10.39 2.53 0.41
C VAL A 164 -11.81 3.06 0.49
N ASP A 165 -12.02 4.09 1.30
CA ASP A 165 -13.31 4.74 1.51
C ASP A 165 -13.17 6.25 1.26
N VAL A 166 -13.79 6.75 0.18
CA VAL A 166 -13.67 8.17 -0.24
C VAL A 166 -15.04 8.75 -0.53
N ASP A 167 -15.34 9.92 0.04
CA ASP A 167 -16.59 10.64 -0.17
C ASP A 167 -16.39 11.93 -0.98
N PHE A 168 -16.81 11.92 -2.25
CA PHE A 168 -16.77 13.09 -3.13
C PHE A 168 -18.05 13.95 -3.07
N ARG A 169 -19.01 13.67 -2.17
CA ARG A 169 -20.25 14.46 -2.05
C ARG A 169 -20.02 15.85 -1.48
N HIS A 170 -19.06 15.99 -0.56
CA HIS A 170 -18.83 17.23 0.18
C HIS A 170 -17.44 17.79 -0.10
N HIS A 171 -17.27 18.52 -1.20
CA HIS A 171 -16.06 19.32 -1.45
C HIS A 171 -15.90 20.53 -0.52
N ARG A 172 -16.52 20.54 0.68
CA ARG A 172 -16.23 21.57 1.69
C ARG A 172 -14.91 21.28 2.39
N LEU A 173 -13.83 21.16 1.63
CA LEU A 173 -12.52 21.51 2.15
C LEU A 173 -12.41 23.03 2.06
N ARG A 174 -12.23 23.59 3.25
CA ARG A 174 -12.05 25.00 3.56
C ARG A 174 -10.89 25.59 2.74
N HIS A 175 -11.17 26.04 1.52
CA HIS A 175 -10.43 27.15 0.92
C HIS A 175 -10.86 28.52 1.49
N SER A 176 -11.63 28.53 2.58
CA SER A 176 -11.93 29.73 3.37
C SER A 176 -11.13 29.72 4.66
N SER A 177 -9.89 30.24 4.61
CA SER A 177 -9.23 31.00 5.70
C SER A 177 -7.76 31.39 5.42
N SER A 178 -7.39 31.80 4.19
CA SER A 178 -6.08 32.46 3.97
C SER A 178 -6.15 33.83 3.28
N ASN A 179 -7.34 34.33 2.90
CA ASN A 179 -7.45 35.64 2.24
C ASN A 179 -8.46 36.60 2.89
N LYS A 180 -8.52 36.61 4.23
CA LYS A 180 -9.34 37.57 5.01
C LYS A 180 -8.59 38.18 6.20
N LYS A 181 -7.27 38.35 6.10
CA LYS A 181 -6.45 39.10 7.08
C LYS A 181 -5.71 40.32 6.51
N ASN A 182 -5.84 40.62 5.21
CA ASN A 182 -5.24 41.82 4.58
C ASN A 182 -6.28 42.80 4.02
N ARG A 183 -7.47 42.92 4.62
CA ARG A 183 -8.48 43.93 4.22
C ARG A 183 -9.06 44.70 5.42
N LEU A 184 -8.21 44.94 6.42
CA LEU A 184 -8.52 45.73 7.63
C LEU A 184 -7.32 46.57 8.08
N ALA A 185 -6.43 46.93 7.15
CA ALA A 185 -5.27 47.80 7.40
C ALA A 185 -5.23 49.07 6.53
N ASP A 186 -6.26 49.35 5.72
CA ASP A 186 -6.29 50.50 4.80
C ASP A 186 -7.54 51.40 4.95
N ALA A 187 -8.20 51.36 6.11
CA ALA A 187 -9.17 52.37 6.56
C ALA A 187 -8.95 52.49 8.08
N GLU A 188 -8.62 53.62 8.69
CA GLU A 188 -9.08 54.99 8.45
C GLU A 188 -8.08 55.98 9.11
N TRP A 189 -8.18 57.24 8.68
CA TRP A 189 -7.56 58.43 9.29
C TRP A 189 -8.35 58.89 10.52
#